data_AF-A0A257YB54-F1
#
_entry.id   AF-A0A257YB54-F1
#
_cell.length_a   1.000
_cell.length_b   1.000
_cell.length_c   1.000
_cell.angle_alpha   90.00
_cell.angle_beta   90.00
_cell.angle_gamma   90.00
#
_symmetry.space_group_name_H-M   'P 1'
#
loop_
_entity.id
_entity.type
_entity.pdbx_description
1 polymer ?
#
loop_
_entity_poly.entity_id
_entity_poly.type
_entity_poly.pdbx_seq_one_letter_code
_entity_poly.pdbx_strand_id
1 'polypeptide(L)'
;MRQAATIFLAFLAFGLAPARAQPAHAIAMHGEPAYPPGFDHFAYANPAAPQGGRLTLSLPGTFDSLNPFIVKGSSTPFIRNNVVESLM
;
A
#
# COMPACT_ATOMS: atom_id res chain seq x y z
N MET A 1 43.61 6.23 -32.23
CA MET A 1 43.45 5.25 -31.12
C MET A 1 43.15 5.90 -29.77
N ARG A 2 43.92 6.91 -29.31
CA ARG A 2 43.69 7.56 -27.99
C ARG A 2 42.32 8.24 -27.83
N GLN A 3 41.81 8.93 -28.85
CA GLN A 3 40.51 9.64 -28.78
C GLN A 3 39.29 8.71 -28.76
N ALA A 4 39.38 7.56 -29.44
CA ALA A 4 38.31 6.55 -29.42
C ALA A 4 38.14 5.93 -28.03
N ALA A 5 39.26 5.70 -27.32
CA ALA A 5 39.23 5.21 -25.94
C ALA A 5 38.61 6.22 -24.96
N THR A 6 38.83 7.53 -25.17
CA THR A 6 38.25 8.58 -24.32
C THR A 6 36.74 8.70 -24.52
N ILE A 7 36.26 8.62 -25.76
CA ILE A 7 34.83 8.64 -26.09
C ILE A 7 34.14 7.39 -25.51
N PHE A 8 34.78 6.23 -25.62
CA PHE A 8 34.27 4.99 -25.06
C PHE A 8 34.16 5.03 -23.53
N LEU A 9 35.18 5.59 -22.85
CA LEU A 9 35.15 5.75 -21.38
C LEU A 9 34.05 6.71 -20.93
N ALA A 10 33.83 7.81 -21.67
CA ALA A 10 32.76 8.77 -21.36
C ALA A 10 31.36 8.16 -21.53
N PHE A 11 31.17 7.31 -22.55
CA PHE A 11 29.92 6.56 -22.76
C PHE A 11 29.66 5.56 -21.63
N LEU A 12 30.70 4.87 -21.16
CA LEU A 12 30.58 3.91 -20.05
C LEU A 12 30.21 4.62 -18.74
N ALA A 13 30.77 5.80 -18.47
CA ALA A 13 30.44 6.58 -17.29
C ALA A 13 28.98 7.11 -17.30
N PHE A 14 28.42 7.42 -18.46
CA PHE A 14 27.03 7.88 -18.58
C PHE A 14 26.00 6.76 -18.36
N GLY A 15 26.36 5.50 -18.67
CA GLY A 15 25.51 4.33 -18.46
C GLY A 15 25.44 3.82 -17.01
N LEU A 16 26.30 4.31 -16.11
CA LEU A 16 26.39 3.86 -14.72
C LEU A 16 25.55 4.68 -13.72
N ALA A 17 24.60 5.50 -14.21
CA ALA A 17 23.70 6.23 -13.32
C ALA A 17 22.88 5.23 -12.46
N PRO A 18 22.92 5.33 -11.12
CA PRO A 18 22.12 4.46 -10.27
C PRO A 18 20.64 4.74 -10.50
N ALA A 19 19.86 3.71 -10.77
CA ALA A 19 18.40 3.81 -10.79
C ALA A 19 17.93 4.17 -9.37
N ARG A 20 17.47 5.42 -9.18
CA ARG A 20 16.92 5.88 -7.90
C ARG A 20 15.41 5.71 -7.94
N ALA A 21 14.88 4.71 -7.24
CA ALA A 21 13.47 4.67 -6.92
C ALA A 21 13.18 5.79 -5.92
N GLN A 22 12.35 6.76 -6.30
CA GLN A 22 11.90 7.79 -5.38
C GLN A 22 10.85 7.21 -4.43
N PRO A 23 10.78 7.66 -3.17
CA PRO A 23 9.68 7.30 -2.28
C PRO A 23 8.35 7.65 -2.94
N ALA A 24 7.45 6.67 -3.03
CA ALA A 24 6.09 6.85 -3.51
C ALA A 24 5.11 6.82 -2.34
N HIS A 25 4.08 7.66 -2.37
CA HIS A 25 3.05 7.71 -1.32
C HIS A 25 1.98 6.62 -1.48
N ALA A 26 1.92 5.95 -2.63
CA ALA A 26 0.91 4.95 -2.96
C ALA A 26 1.43 3.93 -3.98
N ILE A 27 0.79 2.76 -4.02
CA ILE A 27 1.07 1.68 -4.98
C ILE A 27 -0.23 1.34 -5.71
N ALA A 28 -0.19 1.42 -7.04
CA ALA A 28 -1.24 0.90 -7.92
C ALA A 28 -0.72 -0.34 -8.63
N MET A 29 -1.54 -1.39 -8.75
CA MET A 29 -1.13 -2.62 -9.47
C MET A 29 -0.88 -2.33 -10.95
N HIS A 30 -1.66 -1.42 -11.54
CA HIS A 30 -1.54 -0.95 -12.90
C HIS A 30 -1.80 0.55 -12.96
N GLY A 31 -1.06 1.26 -13.81
CA GLY A 31 -1.19 2.70 -13.98
C GLY A 31 -0.73 3.49 -12.75
N GLU A 32 -1.22 4.72 -12.65
CA GLU A 32 -0.87 5.67 -11.58
C GLU A 32 -1.91 5.65 -10.45
N PRO A 33 -1.51 5.89 -9.19
CA PRO A 33 -2.46 6.08 -8.09
C PRO A 33 -3.46 7.21 -8.36
N ALA A 34 -4.74 6.96 -8.05
CA ALA A 34 -5.81 7.92 -8.33
C ALA A 34 -5.76 9.21 -7.49
N TYR A 35 -5.13 9.16 -6.31
CA TYR A 35 -5.05 10.29 -5.40
C TYR A 35 -3.64 10.89 -5.38
N PRO A 36 -3.51 12.23 -5.43
CA PRO A 36 -2.21 12.89 -5.38
C PRO A 36 -1.55 12.73 -4.00
N PRO A 37 -0.23 12.95 -3.89
CA PRO A 37 0.44 13.02 -2.60
C PRO A 37 -0.23 14.05 -1.69
N GLY A 38 -0.44 13.68 -0.42
CA GLY A 38 -1.01 14.58 0.59
C GLY A 38 -2.51 14.85 0.45
N PHE A 39 -3.26 14.01 -0.27
CA PHE A 39 -4.73 14.08 -0.25
C PHE A 39 -5.27 13.89 1.18
N ASP A 40 -6.32 14.63 1.54
CA ASP A 40 -6.82 14.66 2.93
C ASP A 40 -7.66 13.42 3.31
N HIS A 41 -8.49 12.93 2.39
CA HIS A 41 -9.39 11.80 2.62
C HIS A 41 -9.85 11.19 1.28
N PHE A 42 -10.24 9.91 1.31
CA PHE A 42 -10.80 9.25 0.13
C PHE A 42 -12.12 9.89 -0.28
N ALA A 43 -12.42 9.92 -1.58
CA ALA A 43 -13.61 10.58 -2.13
C ALA A 43 -14.94 10.04 -1.57
N TYR A 44 -14.94 8.81 -1.04
CA TYR A 44 -16.12 8.17 -0.44
C TYR A 44 -16.23 8.37 1.08
N ALA A 45 -15.23 8.97 1.73
CA ALA A 45 -15.24 9.22 3.17
C ALA A 45 -15.84 10.60 3.45
N ASN A 46 -16.80 10.68 4.39
CA ASN A 46 -17.30 11.96 4.89
C ASN A 46 -16.39 12.45 6.03
N PRO A 47 -15.60 13.53 5.84
CA PRO A 47 -14.72 14.05 6.88
C PRO A 47 -15.49 14.66 8.07
N ALA A 48 -16.76 15.02 7.89
CA ALA A 48 -17.64 15.55 8.93
C ALA A 48 -18.52 14.46 9.59
N ALA A 49 -18.14 13.19 9.47
CA ALA A 49 -18.89 12.10 10.08
C ALA A 49 -18.98 12.28 11.61
N PRO A 50 -20.17 12.20 12.23
CA PRO A 50 -20.31 12.29 13.66
C PRO A 50 -19.56 11.14 14.35
N GLN A 51 -18.82 11.45 15.40
CA GLN A 51 -18.07 10.47 16.17
C GLN A 51 -18.92 9.89 17.31
N GLY A 52 -18.76 8.59 17.56
CA GLY A 52 -19.43 7.88 18.65
C GLY A 52 -20.69 7.11 18.22
N GLY A 53 -21.44 6.64 19.21
CA GLY A 53 -22.59 5.74 19.02
C GLY A 53 -22.23 4.25 19.07
N ARG A 54 -23.21 3.39 18.82
CA ARG A 54 -23.04 1.93 18.80
C ARG A 54 -23.60 1.35 17.52
N LEU A 55 -22.73 0.69 16.76
CA LEU A 55 -23.11 -0.12 15.60
C LEU A 55 -23.26 -1.58 16.03
N THR A 56 -24.43 -2.17 15.83
CA THR A 56 -24.68 -3.61 16.06
C THR A 56 -24.81 -4.30 14.70
N LEU A 57 -23.86 -5.17 14.38
CA LEU A 57 -23.81 -5.94 13.14
C LEU A 57 -24.14 -7.40 13.40
N SER A 58 -24.80 -8.04 12.44
CA SER A 58 -25.07 -9.48 12.44
C SER A 58 -24.53 -10.09 11.17
N LEU A 59 -23.80 -11.20 11.29
CA LEU A 59 -23.30 -11.98 10.16
C LEU A 59 -23.80 -13.42 10.29
N PRO A 60 -24.23 -14.07 9.18
CA PRO A 60 -24.58 -15.48 9.20
C PRO A 60 -23.35 -16.36 9.46
N GLY A 61 -23.54 -17.48 10.16
CA GLY A 61 -22.47 -18.44 10.49
C GLY A 61 -22.03 -18.38 11.96
N THR A 62 -20.84 -18.93 12.25
CA THR A 62 -20.21 -18.92 13.58
C THR A 62 -18.70 -18.77 13.47
N PHE A 63 -18.05 -18.47 14.58
CA PHE A 63 -16.59 -18.43 14.72
C PHE A 63 -16.18 -19.25 15.93
N ASP A 64 -14.99 -19.84 15.87
CA ASP A 64 -14.38 -20.61 16.97
C ASP A 64 -12.96 -20.11 17.30
N SER A 65 -12.47 -19.11 16.58
CA SER A 65 -11.14 -18.52 16.75
C SER A 65 -11.16 -17.01 16.55
N LEU A 66 -10.28 -16.29 17.25
CA LEU A 66 -10.02 -14.86 17.01
C LEU A 66 -8.69 -14.62 16.27
N ASN A 67 -7.99 -15.68 15.87
CA ASN A 67 -6.77 -15.57 15.08
C ASN A 67 -7.11 -15.79 13.59
N PRO A 68 -7.03 -14.76 12.73
CA PRO A 68 -7.31 -14.90 11.30
C PRO A 68 -6.12 -15.44 10.48
N PHE A 69 -4.99 -15.76 11.10
CA PHE A 69 -3.75 -16.14 10.42
C PHE A 69 -3.42 -17.64 10.51
N ILE A 70 -4.36 -18.46 10.99
CA ILE A 70 -4.22 -19.91 11.11
C ILE A 70 -5.02 -20.64 10.02
N VAL A 71 -4.56 -21.83 9.66
CA VAL A 71 -5.19 -22.65 8.62
C VAL A 71 -6.47 -23.34 9.12
N LYS A 72 -6.54 -23.68 10.42
CA LYS A 72 -7.67 -24.40 11.03
C LYS A 72 -8.40 -23.51 12.03
N GLY A 73 -9.71 -23.51 11.96
CA GLY A 73 -10.60 -22.64 12.72
C GLY A 73 -11.22 -21.56 11.84
N SER A 74 -12.34 -21.02 12.27
CA SER A 74 -13.08 -19.94 11.61
C SER A 74 -12.95 -18.68 12.44
N SER A 75 -12.32 -17.65 11.87
CA SER A 75 -12.20 -16.34 12.51
C SER A 75 -13.22 -15.35 11.98
N THR A 76 -13.70 -14.49 12.88
CA THR A 76 -14.59 -13.39 12.50
C THR A 76 -13.84 -12.35 11.64
N PRO A 77 -14.45 -11.82 10.56
CA PRO A 77 -13.77 -10.88 9.66
C PRO A 77 -13.35 -9.56 10.34
N PHE A 78 -14.01 -9.19 11.45
CA PHE A 78 -13.74 -7.94 12.14
C PHE A 78 -12.35 -7.86 12.78
N ILE A 79 -11.73 -9.00 13.14
CA ILE A 79 -10.36 -8.97 13.68
C ILE A 79 -9.39 -8.46 12.59
N ARG A 80 -9.47 -9.03 11.38
CA ARG A 80 -8.56 -8.64 10.30
C ARG A 80 -8.82 -7.21 9.80
N ASN A 81 -10.07 -6.76 9.80
CA ASN A 81 -10.42 -5.47 9.19
C ASN A 81 -10.30 -4.27 10.14
N ASN A 82 -10.35 -4.49 11.47
CA ASN A 82 -10.43 -3.41 12.44
C ASN A 82 -9.38 -3.47 13.55
N VAL A 83 -8.70 -4.61 13.73
CA VAL A 83 -7.72 -4.81 14.82
C VAL A 83 -6.30 -4.92 14.29
N VAL A 84 -6.09 -5.50 13.11
CA VAL A 84 -4.75 -5.68 12.52
C VAL A 84 -4.59 -4.78 11.31
N GLU A 85 -3.48 -4.05 11.27
CA GLU A 85 -3.18 -3.11 10.20
C GLU A 85 -2.09 -3.64 9.26
N SER A 86 -2.19 -3.22 8.00
CA SER A 86 -1.19 -3.48 6.98
C SER A 86 -0.10 -2.40 7.04
N LEU A 87 0.99 -2.58 6.29
CA LEU A 87 2.03 -1.56 6.20
C LEU A 87 1.53 -0.28 5.50
N MET A 88 0.60 -0.44 4.55
CA MET A 88 -0.01 0.62 3.76
C MET A 88 -1.47 0.84 4.16
#